data_AF-A0A7U3PZU2-F1
#
_entry.id   AF-A0A7U3PZU2-F1
#
_cell.length_a   1.000
_cell.length_b   1.000
_cell.length_c   1.000
_cell.angle_alpha   90.00
_cell.angle_beta   90.00
_cell.angle_gamma   90.00
#
_symmetry.space_group_name_H-M   'P 1'
#
loop_
_entity.id
_entity.type
_entity.pdbx_description
1 polymer ?
#
loop_
_entity_poly.entity_id
_entity_poly.type
_entity_poly.pdbx_seq_one_letter_code
_entity_poly.pdbx_strand_id
1 'polypeptide(L)'
;MSTIASPREPSTPLRRLPSSTPTSSGRPSLETTRSGIASPVQASAPPPPQPPSTSKRSNRAALRDFYKLRAPRIEIAGSEVPSSDLDHPDFNAGEYVARVVGNSGLEELLRLYTQVVGEVRALDAEKKALVYDNYSKLITATETIRKMRANMDPLNPMASTLDPAIAQIYSQASSIREKLRESVPAPDSEKGMEREAELRRQRTRQLAVEVLATPQRLRDLVKDGKMQEAKRQWEMPKRLLVAWLEKGIGGDDVQALIDEGDAVFTSKSVQAQNHSQQQSQSLSRDSR
;
A
#
# COMPACT_ATOMS: atom_id res chain seq x y z
N MET A 1 -8.80 -79.13 4.58
CA MET A 1 -8.07 -78.87 3.32
C MET A 1 -7.49 -77.46 3.40
N SER A 2 -6.22 -77.34 3.79
CA SER A 2 -5.44 -76.10 3.76
C SER A 2 -4.00 -76.52 3.43
N THR A 3 -3.44 -76.01 2.33
CA THR A 3 -2.09 -76.36 1.87
C THR A 3 -1.35 -75.14 1.36
N ILE A 4 -0.21 -74.87 2.02
CA ILE A 4 1.12 -74.63 1.43
C ILE A 4 1.48 -73.18 1.00
N ALA A 5 2.30 -72.58 1.87
CA ALA A 5 3.67 -72.05 1.67
C ALA A 5 3.97 -70.88 0.71
N SER A 6 4.61 -69.86 1.31
CA SER A 6 5.43 -68.77 0.76
C SER A 6 6.81 -69.28 0.20
N PRO A 7 7.84 -68.43 -0.05
CA PRO A 7 8.01 -67.22 -0.90
C PRO A 7 9.31 -67.26 -1.76
N ARG A 8 9.48 -66.41 -2.79
CA ARG A 8 10.81 -65.90 -3.20
C ARG A 8 10.79 -64.72 -4.21
N GLU A 9 11.74 -63.82 -4.00
CA GLU A 9 12.06 -62.52 -4.60
C GLU A 9 12.89 -62.61 -5.93
N PRO A 10 13.78 -61.66 -6.31
CA PRO A 10 13.63 -60.28 -6.80
C PRO A 10 14.37 -60.05 -8.15
N SER A 11 14.34 -58.83 -8.73
CA SER A 11 15.52 -58.06 -9.23
C SER A 11 15.15 -56.93 -10.21
N THR A 12 15.85 -55.81 -10.03
CA THR A 12 15.84 -54.48 -10.69
C THR A 12 16.66 -54.49 -12.01
N PRO A 13 17.14 -53.36 -12.67
CA PRO A 13 16.93 -51.91 -12.48
C PRO A 13 16.82 -51.01 -13.77
N LEU A 14 16.53 -49.72 -13.56
CA LEU A 14 17.03 -48.48 -14.22
C LEU A 14 17.15 -48.36 -15.76
N ARG A 15 16.49 -47.34 -16.35
CA ARG A 15 17.18 -46.40 -17.26
C ARG A 15 16.56 -45.00 -17.29
N ARG A 16 17.34 -44.05 -16.76
CA ARG A 16 17.25 -42.59 -16.92
C ARG A 16 17.93 -42.23 -18.25
N LEU A 17 17.31 -41.40 -19.08
CA LEU A 17 18.02 -40.61 -20.10
C LEU A 17 17.45 -39.19 -20.18
N PRO A 18 18.32 -38.16 -20.25
CA PRO A 18 17.97 -36.75 -20.38
C PRO A 18 17.84 -36.35 -21.86
N SER A 19 17.03 -35.33 -22.16
CA SER A 19 17.14 -34.60 -23.41
C SER A 19 17.42 -33.14 -23.11
N SER A 20 18.60 -32.71 -23.53
CA SER A 20 19.11 -31.36 -23.48
C SER A 20 19.20 -30.79 -24.89
N THR A 21 19.08 -29.47 -24.97
CA THR A 21 19.48 -28.54 -26.04
C THR A 21 18.37 -28.11 -27.03
N PRO A 22 18.56 -26.99 -27.78
CA PRO A 22 18.37 -25.62 -27.28
C PRO A 22 17.58 -24.76 -28.30
N THR A 23 17.06 -23.59 -27.92
CA THR A 23 16.99 -22.45 -28.87
C THR A 23 16.55 -21.17 -28.15
N SER A 24 17.34 -20.15 -28.45
CA SER A 24 17.28 -18.78 -27.99
C SER A 24 16.44 -17.94 -28.94
N SER A 25 15.64 -17.03 -28.39
CA SER A 25 15.41 -15.65 -28.86
C SER A 25 14.18 -15.12 -28.08
N GLY A 26 14.19 -13.98 -27.41
CA GLY A 26 15.04 -12.80 -27.53
C GLY A 26 14.12 -11.59 -27.62
N ARG A 27 13.55 -11.14 -26.49
CA ARG A 27 12.95 -9.80 -26.36
C ARG A 27 13.15 -9.27 -24.93
N PRO A 28 13.92 -8.17 -24.75
CA PRO A 28 14.07 -7.49 -23.48
C PRO A 28 12.95 -6.44 -23.34
N SER A 29 12.37 -6.29 -22.16
CA SER A 29 11.57 -5.10 -21.83
C SER A 29 11.73 -4.77 -20.35
N LEU A 30 12.12 -3.52 -20.13
CA LEU A 30 12.52 -2.91 -18.87
C LEU A 30 11.51 -3.15 -17.75
N GLU A 31 11.96 -3.74 -16.65
CA GLU A 31 11.31 -3.57 -15.36
C GLU A 31 12.03 -2.43 -14.63
N THR A 32 11.40 -1.25 -14.65
CA THR A 32 11.87 -0.09 -13.89
C THR A 32 11.55 -0.33 -12.42
N THR A 33 12.58 -0.67 -11.66
CA THR A 33 12.57 -0.56 -10.21
C THR A 33 12.59 0.91 -9.81
N ARG A 34 11.57 1.36 -9.07
CA ARG A 34 11.70 2.50 -8.15
C ARG A 34 10.98 2.19 -6.86
N SER A 35 11.76 1.73 -5.89
CA SER A 35 11.47 1.90 -4.47
C SER A 35 12.04 3.24 -4.00
N GLY A 36 11.30 3.92 -3.13
CA GLY A 36 11.83 4.95 -2.23
C GLY A 36 11.27 6.34 -2.48
N ILE A 37 10.56 6.91 -1.50
CA ILE A 37 11.10 7.71 -0.38
C ILE A 37 9.91 8.34 0.36
N ALA A 38 10.09 8.50 1.66
CA ALA A 38 9.10 8.87 2.67
C ALA A 38 8.79 10.38 2.76
N SER A 39 7.70 10.65 3.52
CA SER A 39 7.47 11.78 4.45
C SER A 39 6.48 12.88 3.98
N PRO A 40 6.02 13.78 4.88
CA PRO A 40 4.68 13.74 5.51
C PRO A 40 3.91 15.06 5.26
N VAL A 41 2.66 15.22 5.76
CA VAL A 41 2.10 16.50 6.27
C VAL A 41 0.62 16.32 6.69
N GLN A 42 0.27 17.07 7.73
CA GLN A 42 -0.94 17.09 8.54
C GLN A 42 -1.82 18.30 8.15
N ALA A 43 -3.15 18.20 8.31
CA ALA A 43 -4.16 19.24 8.66
C ALA A 43 -5.41 19.46 7.73
N SER A 44 -6.58 19.22 8.35
CA SER A 44 -7.87 19.96 8.35
C SER A 44 -8.85 20.12 7.15
N ALA A 45 -10.08 19.60 7.39
CA ALA A 45 -11.45 19.99 6.94
C ALA A 45 -12.04 19.43 5.61
N PRO A 46 -13.39 19.50 5.37
CA PRO A 46 -14.55 18.83 5.99
C PRO A 46 -15.22 17.79 5.02
N PRO A 47 -16.29 17.03 5.38
CA PRO A 47 -16.77 15.93 4.52
C PRO A 47 -17.69 16.42 3.37
N PRO A 48 -17.59 15.86 2.15
CA PRO A 48 -18.55 16.12 1.07
C PRO A 48 -19.80 15.22 1.19
N PRO A 49 -20.94 15.63 0.60
CA PRO A 49 -22.24 14.98 0.77
C PRO A 49 -22.33 13.65 0.00
N GLN A 50 -23.03 12.68 0.58
CA GLN A 50 -23.33 11.39 -0.07
C GLN A 50 -24.16 11.58 -1.36
N PRO A 51 -23.73 11.04 -2.52
CA PRO A 51 -24.59 10.95 -3.69
C PRO A 51 -25.38 9.61 -3.75
N PRO A 52 -26.53 9.59 -4.45
CA PRO A 52 -27.51 8.51 -4.42
C PRO A 52 -27.00 7.20 -5.03
N SER A 53 -27.51 6.08 -4.50
CA SER A 53 -27.07 4.69 -4.71
C SER A 53 -27.34 4.07 -6.10
N THR A 54 -27.37 4.86 -7.17
CA THR A 54 -27.67 4.37 -8.54
C THR A 54 -26.41 3.97 -9.33
N SER A 55 -25.24 4.50 -8.98
CA SER A 55 -23.97 4.29 -9.68
C SER A 55 -23.36 2.89 -9.51
N LYS A 56 -23.69 2.19 -8.42
CA LYS A 56 -23.16 0.82 -8.17
C LYS A 56 -23.71 -0.20 -9.17
N ARG A 57 -24.92 0.02 -9.69
CA ARG A 57 -25.57 -0.93 -10.62
C ARG A 57 -25.05 -0.77 -12.06
N SER A 58 -24.80 0.46 -12.51
CA SER A 58 -24.17 0.70 -13.82
C SER A 58 -22.68 0.34 -13.82
N ASN A 59 -21.94 0.62 -12.72
CA ASN A 59 -20.55 0.17 -12.61
C ASN A 59 -20.44 -1.35 -12.61
N ARG A 60 -21.40 -2.08 -12.01
CA ARG A 60 -21.45 -3.54 -12.11
C ARG A 60 -21.74 -4.01 -13.54
N ALA A 61 -22.56 -3.29 -14.31
CA ALA A 61 -22.82 -3.61 -15.71
C ALA A 61 -21.58 -3.34 -16.58
N ALA A 62 -20.95 -2.16 -16.44
CA ALA A 62 -19.75 -1.79 -17.16
C ALA A 62 -18.57 -2.74 -16.90
N LEU A 63 -18.39 -3.18 -15.65
CA LEU A 63 -17.39 -4.20 -15.31
C LEU A 63 -17.71 -5.56 -15.94
N ARG A 64 -18.99 -5.95 -16.00
CA ARG A 64 -19.39 -7.21 -16.67
C ARG A 64 -19.12 -7.17 -18.17
N ASP A 65 -19.31 -6.02 -18.81
CA ASP A 65 -19.05 -5.83 -20.23
C ASP A 65 -17.53 -5.75 -20.51
N PHE A 66 -16.76 -5.06 -19.67
CA PHE A 66 -15.30 -4.96 -19.76
C PHE A 66 -14.60 -6.32 -19.64
N TYR A 67 -15.07 -7.17 -18.72
CA TYR A 67 -14.56 -8.53 -18.54
C TYR A 67 -15.27 -9.59 -19.40
N LYS A 68 -16.16 -9.19 -20.31
CA LYS A 68 -16.96 -10.09 -21.17
C LYS A 68 -17.66 -11.20 -20.39
N LEU A 69 -18.09 -10.92 -19.15
CA LEU A 69 -18.79 -11.85 -18.26
C LEU A 69 -20.28 -12.01 -18.62
N ARG A 70 -20.64 -11.70 -19.87
CA ARG A 70 -21.94 -12.07 -20.40
C ARG A 70 -21.93 -13.58 -20.51
N ALA A 71 -22.63 -14.24 -19.58
CA ALA A 71 -22.93 -15.65 -19.70
C ALA A 71 -23.43 -15.86 -21.12
N PRO A 72 -22.80 -16.75 -21.92
CA PRO A 72 -23.44 -17.16 -23.15
C PRO A 72 -24.78 -17.72 -22.71
N ARG A 73 -25.87 -17.07 -23.11
CA ARG A 73 -27.12 -17.78 -23.25
C ARG A 73 -26.73 -18.92 -24.17
N ILE A 74 -26.74 -20.15 -23.67
CA ILE A 74 -26.58 -21.34 -24.51
C ILE A 74 -27.89 -21.44 -25.30
N GLU A 75 -28.14 -20.46 -26.15
CA GLU A 75 -28.72 -20.74 -27.44
C GLU A 75 -27.59 -21.40 -28.20
N ILE A 76 -27.84 -22.60 -28.70
CA ILE A 76 -26.95 -23.29 -29.63
C ILE A 76 -27.01 -22.48 -30.93
N ALA A 77 -26.46 -21.28 -30.90
CA ALA A 77 -26.37 -20.36 -32.02
C ALA A 77 -25.07 -20.72 -32.74
N GLY A 78 -25.16 -21.65 -33.69
CA GLY A 78 -24.03 -22.03 -34.54
C GLY A 78 -23.82 -23.53 -34.72
N SER A 79 -24.87 -24.34 -34.86
CA SER A 79 -24.71 -25.50 -35.75
C SER A 79 -24.56 -24.92 -37.15
N GLU A 80 -23.33 -24.76 -37.63
CA GLU A 80 -23.03 -24.29 -39.00
C GLU A 80 -23.50 -25.29 -40.08
N VAL A 81 -24.06 -26.43 -39.66
CA VAL A 81 -24.68 -27.41 -40.54
C VAL A 81 -26.15 -27.01 -40.76
N PRO A 82 -26.56 -26.67 -42.00
CA PRO A 82 -27.96 -26.49 -42.34
C PRO A 82 -28.74 -27.74 -41.94
N SER A 83 -29.87 -27.56 -41.25
CA SER A 83 -30.75 -28.67 -40.88
C SER A 83 -31.11 -29.46 -42.14
N SER A 84 -30.72 -30.73 -42.20
CA SER A 84 -31.00 -31.60 -43.32
C SER A 84 -32.47 -32.01 -43.31
N ASP A 85 -33.07 -32.30 -44.46
CA ASP A 85 -34.42 -32.89 -44.55
C ASP A 85 -34.51 -34.23 -43.77
N LEU A 86 -33.36 -34.86 -43.51
CA LEU A 86 -33.21 -36.07 -42.69
C LEU A 86 -33.31 -35.81 -41.18
N ASP A 87 -33.14 -34.55 -40.75
CA ASP A 87 -33.15 -34.15 -39.33
C ASP A 87 -34.56 -33.70 -38.86
N HIS A 88 -35.56 -33.76 -39.73
CA HIS A 88 -36.93 -33.36 -39.41
C HIS A 88 -37.57 -34.34 -38.40
N PRO A 89 -38.29 -33.88 -37.36
CA PRO A 89 -38.90 -34.76 -36.35
C PRO A 89 -39.91 -35.76 -36.94
N ASP A 90 -40.58 -35.41 -38.03
CA ASP A 90 -41.52 -36.28 -38.75
C ASP A 90 -40.86 -37.13 -39.86
N PHE A 91 -39.53 -37.28 -39.85
CA PHE A 91 -38.80 -38.04 -40.86
C PHE A 91 -39.20 -39.53 -40.84
N ASN A 92 -39.70 -40.03 -41.97
CA ASN A 92 -40.01 -41.44 -42.18
C ASN A 92 -38.95 -42.11 -43.08
N ALA A 93 -38.09 -42.93 -42.48
CA ALA A 93 -37.02 -43.63 -43.18
C ALA A 93 -37.54 -44.59 -44.28
N GLY A 94 -38.69 -45.25 -44.05
CA GLY A 94 -39.26 -46.20 -45.00
C GLY A 94 -39.75 -45.52 -46.28
N GLU A 95 -40.50 -44.41 -46.14
CA GLU A 95 -40.98 -43.62 -47.28
C GLU A 95 -39.83 -42.93 -48.02
N TYR A 96 -38.82 -42.45 -47.29
CA TYR A 96 -37.63 -41.86 -47.89
C TYR A 96 -36.85 -42.88 -48.73
N VAL A 97 -36.55 -44.06 -48.19
CA VAL A 97 -35.84 -45.11 -48.92
C VAL A 97 -36.63 -45.60 -50.13
N ALA A 98 -37.94 -45.81 -49.98
CA ALA A 98 -38.81 -46.21 -51.10
C ALA A 98 -38.78 -45.18 -52.24
N ARG A 99 -38.82 -43.89 -51.91
CA ARG A 99 -38.73 -42.78 -52.87
C ARG A 99 -37.37 -42.72 -53.56
N VAL A 100 -36.28 -42.87 -52.82
CA VAL A 100 -34.92 -42.87 -53.37
C VAL A 100 -34.72 -44.08 -54.29
N VAL A 101 -35.11 -45.28 -53.88
CA VAL A 101 -34.95 -46.48 -54.72
C VAL A 101 -35.84 -46.42 -55.96
N GLY A 102 -37.03 -45.81 -55.87
CA GLY A 102 -37.94 -45.66 -57.02
C GLY A 102 -37.51 -44.61 -58.04
N ASN A 103 -36.77 -43.58 -57.63
CA ASN A 103 -36.44 -42.42 -58.47
C ASN A 103 -34.95 -42.31 -58.86
N SER A 104 -34.06 -43.12 -58.29
CA SER A 104 -32.61 -43.03 -58.50
C SER A 104 -32.05 -44.24 -59.26
N GLY A 105 -30.97 -44.03 -60.00
CA GLY A 105 -30.20 -45.12 -60.60
C GLY A 105 -29.34 -45.89 -59.60
N LEU A 106 -28.89 -47.11 -59.96
CA LEU A 106 -28.02 -47.93 -59.09
C LEU A 106 -26.71 -47.22 -58.71
N GLU A 107 -26.11 -46.47 -59.65
CA GLU A 107 -24.88 -45.70 -59.40
C GLU A 107 -25.09 -44.62 -58.34
N GLU A 108 -26.21 -43.90 -58.42
CA GLU A 108 -26.58 -42.86 -57.45
C GLU A 108 -26.85 -43.48 -56.07
N LEU A 109 -27.52 -44.63 -56.03
CA LEU A 109 -27.78 -45.34 -54.78
C LEU A 109 -26.48 -45.81 -54.10
N LEU A 110 -25.50 -46.29 -54.88
CA LEU A 110 -24.19 -46.68 -54.36
C LEU A 110 -23.40 -45.47 -53.84
N ARG A 111 -23.43 -44.34 -54.56
CA ARG A 111 -22.82 -43.08 -54.08
C ARG A 111 -23.46 -42.63 -52.77
N LEU A 112 -24.79 -42.59 -52.71
CA LEU A 112 -25.54 -42.21 -51.51
C LEU A 112 -25.20 -43.15 -50.34
N TYR A 113 -25.13 -44.46 -50.57
CA TYR A 113 -24.73 -45.42 -49.54
C TYR A 113 -23.32 -45.11 -48.99
N THR A 114 -22.34 -44.89 -49.88
CA THR A 114 -20.98 -44.57 -49.42
C THR A 114 -20.91 -43.25 -48.65
N GLN A 115 -21.70 -42.25 -49.07
CA GLN A 115 -21.82 -40.97 -48.39
C GLN A 115 -22.41 -41.14 -46.99
N VAL A 116 -23.58 -41.78 -46.87
CA VAL A 116 -24.26 -42.00 -45.58
C VAL A 116 -23.38 -42.80 -44.62
N VAL A 117 -22.70 -43.85 -45.11
CA VAL A 117 -21.77 -44.62 -44.27
C VAL A 117 -20.58 -43.77 -43.81
N GLY A 118 -20.11 -42.85 -44.65
CA GLY A 118 -19.09 -41.86 -44.27
C GLY A 118 -19.58 -40.90 -43.19
N GLU A 119 -20.77 -40.32 -43.38
CA GLU A 119 -21.41 -39.39 -42.45
C GLU A 119 -21.69 -40.06 -41.09
N VAL A 120 -22.19 -41.28 -41.07
CA VAL A 120 -22.42 -42.04 -39.82
C VAL A 120 -21.12 -42.21 -39.02
N ARG A 121 -20.00 -42.50 -39.70
CA ARG A 121 -18.69 -42.62 -39.03
C ARG A 121 -18.17 -41.28 -38.56
N ALA A 122 -18.36 -40.22 -39.34
CA ALA A 122 -17.97 -38.86 -38.97
C ALA A 122 -18.75 -38.37 -37.73
N LEU A 123 -20.07 -38.57 -37.71
CA LEU A 123 -20.93 -38.22 -36.57
C LEU A 123 -20.59 -39.02 -35.32
N ASP A 124 -20.25 -40.31 -35.43
CA ASP A 124 -19.79 -41.10 -34.28
C ASP A 124 -18.45 -40.58 -33.71
N ALA A 125 -17.53 -40.20 -34.60
CA ALA A 125 -16.26 -39.60 -34.19
C ALA A 125 -16.46 -38.23 -33.51
N GLU A 126 -17.34 -37.39 -34.06
CA GLU A 126 -17.69 -36.09 -33.47
C GLU A 126 -18.37 -36.25 -32.12
N LYS A 127 -19.35 -37.14 -32.00
CA LYS A 127 -20.00 -37.47 -30.72
C LYS A 127 -18.97 -37.88 -29.66
N LYS A 128 -18.02 -38.75 -30.02
CA LYS A 128 -16.93 -39.15 -29.12
C LYS A 128 -16.08 -37.94 -28.74
N ALA A 129 -15.68 -37.12 -29.70
CA ALA A 129 -14.88 -35.91 -29.45
C ALA A 129 -15.58 -34.94 -28.48
N LEU A 130 -16.88 -34.69 -28.67
CA LEU A 130 -17.69 -33.85 -27.77
C LEU A 130 -17.75 -34.41 -26.36
N VAL A 131 -17.93 -35.73 -26.22
CA VAL A 131 -17.94 -36.40 -24.93
C VAL A 131 -16.58 -36.28 -24.23
N TYR A 132 -15.47 -36.48 -24.94
CA TYR A 132 -14.13 -36.33 -24.39
C TYR A 132 -13.82 -34.89 -23.98
N ASP A 133 -14.20 -33.92 -24.80
CA ASP A 133 -14.03 -32.51 -24.49
C ASP A 133 -14.86 -32.11 -23.25
N ASN A 134 -16.11 -32.56 -23.17
CA ASN A 134 -16.96 -32.29 -22.01
C ASN A 134 -16.41 -32.92 -20.72
N TYR A 135 -16.02 -34.20 -20.74
CA TYR A 135 -15.41 -34.84 -19.57
C TYR A 135 -14.08 -34.20 -19.20
N SER A 136 -13.23 -33.84 -20.17
CA SER A 136 -11.98 -33.12 -19.92
C SER A 136 -12.24 -31.77 -19.25
N LYS A 137 -13.23 -31.01 -19.71
CA LYS A 137 -13.68 -29.74 -19.09
C LYS A 137 -14.20 -29.94 -17.67
N LEU A 138 -14.98 -30.99 -17.41
CA LEU A 138 -15.47 -31.30 -16.07
C LEU A 138 -14.33 -31.69 -15.12
N ILE A 139 -13.42 -32.55 -15.57
CA ILE A 139 -12.25 -32.97 -14.79
C ILE A 139 -11.38 -31.76 -14.46
N THR A 140 -11.05 -30.93 -15.45
CA THR A 140 -10.25 -29.71 -15.23
C THR A 140 -10.94 -28.71 -14.29
N ALA A 141 -12.26 -28.55 -14.38
CA ALA A 141 -13.03 -27.73 -13.44
C ALA A 141 -12.98 -28.30 -12.02
N THR A 142 -13.15 -29.61 -11.85
CA THR A 142 -13.08 -30.25 -10.52
C THR A 142 -11.68 -30.15 -9.91
N GLU A 143 -10.61 -30.29 -10.72
CA GLU A 143 -9.24 -30.11 -10.25
C GLU A 143 -8.95 -28.65 -9.88
N THR A 144 -9.51 -27.70 -10.62
CA THR A 144 -9.42 -26.27 -10.28
C THR A 144 -10.09 -25.99 -8.93
N ILE A 145 -11.27 -26.55 -8.68
CA ILE A 145 -11.96 -26.44 -7.39
C ILE A 145 -11.11 -27.06 -6.28
N ARG A 146 -10.52 -28.24 -6.52
CA ARG A 146 -9.63 -28.91 -5.56
C ARG A 146 -8.42 -28.04 -5.22
N LYS A 147 -7.76 -27.45 -6.22
CA LYS A 147 -6.61 -26.55 -6.04
C LYS A 147 -7.01 -25.26 -5.32
N MET A 148 -8.17 -24.66 -5.65
CA MET A 148 -8.68 -23.49 -4.93
C MET A 148 -8.94 -23.80 -3.46
N ARG A 149 -9.51 -24.96 -3.14
CA ARG A 149 -9.74 -25.40 -1.75
C ARG A 149 -8.42 -25.64 -1.02
N ALA A 150 -7.48 -26.34 -1.64
CA ALA A 150 -6.15 -26.58 -1.08
C ALA A 150 -5.32 -25.30 -0.88
N ASN A 151 -5.61 -24.22 -1.62
CA ASN A 151 -5.01 -22.89 -1.42
C ASN A 151 -5.78 -22.03 -0.40
N MET A 152 -7.07 -22.29 -0.15
CA MET A 152 -7.86 -21.63 0.89
C MET A 152 -7.68 -22.26 2.28
N ASP A 153 -7.54 -23.58 2.37
CA ASP A 153 -7.23 -24.27 3.62
C ASP A 153 -5.96 -23.71 4.33
N PRO A 154 -4.86 -23.35 3.62
CA PRO A 154 -3.69 -22.68 4.19
C PRO A 154 -3.85 -21.15 4.41
N LEU A 155 -5.01 -20.55 4.13
CA LEU A 155 -5.32 -19.20 4.65
C LEU A 155 -5.84 -19.24 6.09
N ASN A 156 -6.27 -20.40 6.57
CA ASN A 156 -6.61 -20.62 7.98
C ASN A 156 -5.39 -20.55 8.94
N PRO A 157 -4.18 -21.04 8.61
CA PRO A 157 -3.01 -20.85 9.46
C PRO A 157 -2.51 -19.40 9.53
N MET A 158 -2.69 -18.56 8.50
CA MET A 158 -2.37 -17.13 8.64
C MET A 158 -3.34 -16.43 9.60
N ALA A 159 -4.64 -16.76 9.55
CA ALA A 159 -5.60 -16.34 10.58
C ALA A 159 -5.22 -16.89 11.97
N SER A 160 -4.76 -18.15 12.05
CA SER A 160 -4.29 -18.77 13.30
C SER A 160 -2.98 -18.18 13.84
N THR A 161 -2.18 -17.48 13.03
CA THR A 161 -0.98 -16.75 13.51
C THR A 161 -1.29 -15.35 14.02
N LEU A 162 -2.41 -14.77 13.61
CA LEU A 162 -2.80 -13.41 13.97
C LEU A 162 -3.31 -13.33 15.41
N ASP A 163 -4.10 -14.32 15.85
CA ASP A 163 -4.61 -14.36 17.24
C ASP A 163 -3.47 -14.46 18.29
N PRO A 164 -2.47 -15.35 18.16
CA PRO A 164 -1.30 -15.37 19.04
C PRO A 164 -0.46 -14.09 18.97
N ALA A 165 -0.29 -13.50 17.77
CA ALA A 165 0.45 -12.26 17.61
C ALA A 165 -0.23 -11.09 18.33
N ILE A 166 -1.56 -10.99 18.23
CA ILE A 166 -2.36 -9.99 18.96
C ILE A 166 -2.25 -10.22 20.47
N ALA A 167 -2.33 -11.48 20.93
CA ALA A 167 -2.15 -11.81 22.33
C ALA A 167 -0.74 -11.43 22.85
N GLN A 168 0.30 -11.64 22.04
CA GLN A 168 1.67 -11.21 22.37
C GLN A 168 1.78 -9.70 22.44
N ILE A 169 1.21 -8.95 21.48
CA ILE A 169 1.21 -7.49 21.50
C ILE A 169 0.48 -6.98 22.75
N TYR A 170 -0.67 -7.56 23.10
CA TYR A 170 -1.42 -7.17 24.28
C TYR A 170 -0.64 -7.43 25.57
N SER A 171 0.01 -8.58 25.70
CA SER A 171 0.83 -8.89 26.88
C SER A 171 2.05 -7.96 26.99
N GLN A 172 2.74 -7.68 25.88
CA GLN A 172 3.85 -6.72 25.85
C GLN A 172 3.39 -5.31 26.19
N ALA A 173 2.29 -4.83 25.60
CA ALA A 173 1.73 -3.52 25.88
C ALA A 173 1.29 -3.39 27.35
N SER A 174 0.68 -4.43 27.91
CA SER A 174 0.30 -4.43 29.32
C SER A 174 1.53 -4.43 30.24
N SER A 175 2.59 -5.16 29.90
CA SER A 175 3.86 -5.13 30.65
C SER A 175 4.52 -3.76 30.61
N ILE A 176 4.55 -3.10 29.44
CA ILE A 176 5.08 -1.73 29.30
C ILE A 176 4.25 -0.76 30.14
N ARG A 177 2.92 -0.86 30.08
CA ARG A 177 2.02 -0.02 30.87
C ARG A 177 2.26 -0.18 32.37
N GLU A 178 2.48 -1.40 32.84
CA GLU A 178 2.75 -1.67 34.26
C GLU A 178 4.10 -1.09 34.69
N LYS A 179 5.15 -1.29 33.90
CA LYS A 179 6.47 -0.67 34.14
C LYS A 179 6.41 0.86 34.12
N LEU A 180 5.60 1.43 33.24
CA LEU A 180 5.40 2.88 33.17
C LEU A 180 4.65 3.39 34.41
N ARG A 181 3.64 2.65 34.88
CA ARG A 181 2.91 2.95 36.13
C ARG A 181 3.82 2.88 37.36
N GLU A 182 4.77 1.95 37.38
CA GLU A 182 5.73 1.81 38.47
C GLU A 182 6.78 2.95 38.47
N SER A 183 7.26 3.32 37.28
CA SER A 183 8.27 4.39 37.13
C SER A 183 7.70 5.81 37.21
N VAL A 184 6.46 6.01 36.77
CA VAL A 184 5.74 7.29 36.79
C VAL A 184 4.60 7.20 37.82
N PRO A 185 4.78 7.78 39.03
CA PRO A 185 3.72 7.91 40.00
C PRO A 185 2.52 8.61 39.38
N ALA A 186 1.32 8.26 39.84
CA ALA A 186 0.12 8.96 39.39
C ALA A 186 0.30 10.49 39.55
N PRO A 187 -0.14 11.30 38.57
CA PRO A 187 0.01 12.75 38.61
C PRO A 187 -0.61 13.38 39.86
N ASP A 188 -1.67 12.77 40.39
CA ASP A 188 -2.38 13.20 41.59
C ASP A 188 -1.78 12.66 42.90
N SER A 189 -0.74 11.81 42.83
CA SER A 189 -0.01 11.37 44.01
C SER A 189 0.91 12.48 44.51
N GLU A 190 1.08 12.62 45.82
CA GLU A 190 2.01 13.59 46.44
C GLU A 190 3.42 13.51 45.82
N LYS A 191 3.93 12.28 45.61
CA LYS A 191 5.22 12.05 44.95
C LYS A 191 5.27 12.47 43.48
N GLY A 192 4.13 12.47 42.80
CA GLY A 192 3.99 12.94 41.41
C GLY A 192 4.03 14.47 41.36
N MET A 193 3.27 15.13 42.24
CA MET A 193 3.25 16.59 42.36
C MET A 193 4.62 17.17 42.75
N GLU A 194 5.33 16.52 43.68
CA GLU A 194 6.68 16.92 44.08
C GLU A 194 7.67 16.87 42.91
N ARG A 195 7.72 15.74 42.19
CA ARG A 195 8.60 15.58 41.01
C ARG A 195 8.27 16.62 39.93
N GLU A 196 6.99 16.88 39.69
CA GLU A 196 6.58 17.86 38.69
C GLU A 196 6.95 19.29 39.12
N ALA A 197 6.80 19.64 40.40
CA ALA A 197 7.23 20.92 40.95
C ALA A 197 8.76 21.08 40.87
N GLU A 198 9.54 20.03 41.14
CA GLU A 198 10.99 20.03 40.99
C GLU A 198 11.41 20.25 39.54
N LEU A 199 10.81 19.52 38.59
CA LEU A 199 11.08 19.69 37.17
C LEU A 199 10.72 21.10 36.69
N ARG A 200 9.59 21.66 37.17
CA ARG A 200 9.23 23.07 36.90
C ARG A 200 10.29 24.02 37.43
N ARG A 201 10.72 23.88 38.69
CA ARG A 201 11.77 24.72 39.29
C ARG A 201 13.09 24.63 38.51
N GLN A 202 13.49 23.44 38.09
CA GLN A 202 14.71 23.24 37.28
C GLN A 202 14.63 23.94 35.94
N ARG A 203 13.51 23.82 35.21
CA ARG A 203 13.29 24.51 33.94
C ARG A 203 13.32 26.02 34.12
N THR A 204 12.63 26.55 35.12
CA THR A 204 12.63 27.99 35.41
C THR A 204 14.04 28.49 35.75
N ARG A 205 14.82 27.71 36.51
CA ARG A 205 16.22 28.03 36.82
C ARG A 205 17.10 28.05 35.59
N GLN A 206 16.96 27.07 34.69
CA GLN A 206 17.73 27.03 33.44
C GLN A 206 17.41 28.23 32.56
N LEU A 207 16.12 28.59 32.43
CA LEU A 207 15.70 29.79 31.71
C LEU A 207 16.30 31.06 32.33
N ALA A 208 16.33 31.17 33.66
CA ALA A 208 16.96 32.30 34.34
C ALA A 208 18.47 32.39 34.07
N VAL A 209 19.19 31.27 34.07
CA VAL A 209 20.61 31.23 33.74
C VAL A 209 20.85 31.63 32.28
N GLU A 210 20.02 31.13 31.35
CA GLU A 210 20.12 31.49 29.93
C GLU A 210 19.91 32.99 29.71
N VAL A 211 18.88 33.56 30.33
CA VAL A 211 18.57 34.99 30.24
C VAL A 211 19.68 35.85 30.85
N LEU A 212 20.24 35.46 32.00
CA LEU A 212 21.37 36.17 32.61
C LEU A 212 22.61 36.19 31.70
N ALA A 213 22.82 35.15 30.89
CA ALA A 213 23.94 35.06 29.97
C ALA A 213 23.74 35.86 28.66
N THR A 214 22.50 36.27 28.34
CA THR A 214 22.21 37.01 27.10
C THR A 214 22.94 38.36 26.94
N PRO A 215 23.06 39.27 27.93
CA PRO A 215 23.74 40.56 27.73
C PRO A 215 25.22 40.42 27.34
N GLN A 216 25.93 39.42 27.87
CA GLN A 216 27.31 39.12 27.45
C GLN A 216 27.36 38.66 25.99
N ARG A 217 26.46 37.75 25.61
CA ARG A 217 26.34 37.27 24.22
C ARG A 217 25.98 38.39 23.24
N LEU A 218 25.14 39.34 23.65
CA LEU A 218 24.82 40.53 22.85
C LEU A 218 26.04 41.42 22.64
N ARG A 219 26.88 41.61 23.66
CA ARG A 219 28.13 42.39 23.52
C ARG A 219 29.05 41.80 22.47
N ASP A 220 29.21 40.47 22.45
CA ASP A 220 30.09 39.81 21.48
C ASP A 220 29.54 39.89 20.04
N LEU A 221 28.23 39.69 19.85
CA LEU A 221 27.59 39.89 18.54
C LEU A 221 27.70 41.33 18.02
N VAL A 222 27.68 42.30 18.93
CA VAL A 222 27.85 43.72 18.60
C VAL A 222 29.30 44.06 18.25
N LYS A 223 30.30 43.42 18.89
CA LYS A 223 31.71 43.51 18.48
C LYS A 223 31.92 42.94 17.07
N ASP A 224 31.28 41.82 16.76
CA ASP A 224 31.33 41.16 15.46
C ASP A 224 30.57 41.90 14.34
N GLY A 225 29.96 43.06 14.64
CA GLY A 225 29.25 43.90 13.67
C GLY A 225 27.82 43.45 13.36
N LYS A 226 27.32 42.35 13.95
CA LYS A 226 26.00 41.75 13.67
C LYS A 226 24.89 42.35 14.54
N MET A 227 24.64 43.66 14.37
CA MET A 227 23.71 44.43 15.18
C MET A 227 22.25 43.98 15.09
N GLN A 228 21.79 43.61 13.90
CA GLN A 228 20.39 43.24 13.68
C GLN A 228 20.07 41.85 14.29
N GLU A 229 21.02 40.92 14.22
CA GLU A 229 20.89 39.61 14.84
C GLU A 229 20.87 39.71 16.37
N ALA A 230 21.70 40.57 16.95
CA ALA A 230 21.71 40.86 18.37
C ALA A 230 20.36 41.43 18.85
N LYS A 231 19.79 42.41 18.14
CA LYS A 231 18.45 42.96 18.48
C LYS A 231 17.37 41.88 18.48
N ARG A 232 17.33 41.04 17.44
CA ARG A 232 16.37 39.94 17.34
C ARG A 232 16.51 38.92 18.48
N GLN A 233 17.74 38.63 18.90
CA GLN A 233 17.99 37.72 20.03
C GLN A 233 17.64 38.33 21.39
N TRP A 234 17.59 39.67 21.50
CA TRP A 234 17.24 40.36 22.74
C TRP A 234 15.74 40.53 22.97
N GLU A 235 14.93 40.54 21.91
CA GLU A 235 13.47 40.79 22.01
C GLU A 235 12.74 39.83 22.95
N MET A 236 13.02 38.52 22.85
CA MET A 236 12.33 37.50 23.65
C MET A 236 12.81 37.47 25.11
N PRO A 237 14.12 37.46 25.42
CA PRO A 237 14.62 37.60 26.79
C PRO A 237 14.17 38.89 27.47
N LYS A 238 14.16 40.02 26.75
CA LYS A 238 13.69 41.31 27.26
C LYS A 238 12.21 41.25 27.66
N ARG A 239 11.34 40.67 26.81
CA ARG A 239 9.92 40.48 27.16
C ARG A 239 9.74 39.61 28.40
N LEU A 240 10.57 38.57 28.55
CA LEU A 240 10.52 37.71 29.74
C LEU A 240 10.93 38.47 31.01
N LEU A 241 12.00 39.28 30.94
CA LEU A 241 12.47 40.11 32.05
C LEU A 241 11.45 41.17 32.45
N VAL A 242 10.81 41.83 31.49
CA VAL A 242 9.71 42.78 31.77
C VAL A 242 8.54 42.07 32.46
N ALA A 243 8.16 40.88 31.98
CA ALA A 243 7.12 40.09 32.63
C ALA A 243 7.52 39.59 34.03
N TRP A 244 8.81 39.42 34.32
CA TRP A 244 9.31 39.10 35.66
C TRP A 244 9.27 40.31 36.58
N LEU A 245 9.65 41.48 36.08
CA LEU A 245 9.56 42.75 36.79
C LEU A 245 8.11 43.08 37.18
N GLU A 246 7.16 42.95 36.25
CA GLU A 246 5.73 43.16 36.50
C GLU A 246 5.17 42.20 37.56
N LYS A 247 5.73 40.99 37.65
CA LYS A 247 5.39 39.99 38.67
C LYS A 247 6.14 40.17 39.98
N GLY A 248 7.00 41.18 40.10
CA GLY A 248 7.82 41.45 41.29
C GLY A 248 8.92 40.43 41.53
N ILE A 249 9.35 39.70 40.50
CA ILE A 249 10.38 38.65 40.58
C ILE A 249 11.74 39.30 40.28
N GLY A 250 12.66 39.30 41.24
CA GLY A 250 14.05 39.73 41.05
C GLY A 250 14.33 41.24 41.14
N GLY A 251 13.30 42.08 41.37
CA GLY A 251 13.45 43.49 41.75
C GLY A 251 14.43 44.30 40.89
N ASP A 252 15.33 45.03 41.54
CA ASP A 252 16.31 45.93 40.91
C ASP A 252 17.31 45.20 40.01
N ASP A 253 17.62 43.93 40.29
CA ASP A 253 18.59 43.14 39.49
C ASP A 253 18.04 42.85 38.08
N VAL A 254 16.74 42.64 37.95
CA VAL A 254 16.07 42.43 36.65
C VAL A 254 16.05 43.73 35.86
N GLN A 255 15.82 44.86 36.51
CA GLN A 255 15.87 46.17 35.87
C GLN A 255 17.30 46.49 35.38
N ALA A 256 18.31 46.23 36.20
CA ALA A 256 19.71 46.41 35.83
C ALA A 256 20.11 45.57 34.60
N LEU A 257 19.60 44.34 34.48
CA LEU A 257 19.84 43.48 33.31
C LEU A 257 19.17 44.01 32.03
N ILE A 258 17.98 44.59 32.15
CA ILE A 258 17.29 45.23 31.02
C ILE A 258 18.12 46.42 30.54
N ASP A 259 18.56 47.26 31.48
CA ASP A 259 19.35 48.45 31.20
C ASP A 259 20.74 48.08 30.62
N GLU A 260 21.38 47.04 31.15
CA GLU A 260 22.66 46.53 30.64
C GLU A 260 22.51 46.00 29.20
N GLY A 261 21.45 45.26 28.90
CA GLY A 261 21.17 44.75 27.55
C GLY A 261 20.85 45.86 26.55
N ASP A 262 20.11 46.89 26.97
CA ASP A 262 19.80 48.06 26.13
C ASP A 262 21.04 48.96 25.91
N ALA A 263 21.93 49.07 26.92
CA ALA A 263 23.18 49.82 26.84
C ALA A 263 24.15 49.31 25.76
N VAL A 264 24.09 48.01 25.45
CA VAL A 264 24.86 47.39 24.36
C VAL A 264 24.50 48.02 23.00
N PHE A 265 23.26 48.47 22.83
CA PHE A 265 22.80 49.07 21.57
C PHE A 265 22.94 50.59 21.55
N THR A 266 22.87 51.27 22.69
CA THR A 266 23.02 52.74 22.78
C THR A 266 24.48 53.19 22.66
N SER A 267 25.43 52.48 23.27
CA SER A 267 26.86 52.81 23.24
C SER A 267 27.44 52.92 21.81
N LYS A 268 27.02 52.04 20.90
CA LYS A 268 27.44 52.09 19.48
C LYS A 268 26.72 53.19 18.68
N SER A 269 25.50 53.57 19.06
CA SER A 269 24.81 54.73 18.45
C SER A 269 25.56 56.04 18.73
N VAL A 270 26.13 56.18 19.93
CA VAL A 270 26.95 57.33 20.32
C VAL A 270 28.33 57.30 19.64
N GLN A 271 28.96 56.13 19.48
CA GLN A 271 30.21 56.01 18.72
C GLN A 271 30.05 56.30 17.22
N ALA A 272 28.93 55.88 16.61
CA ALA A 272 28.63 56.19 15.21
C ALA A 272 28.32 57.68 14.98
N GLN A 273 27.66 58.35 15.93
CA GLN A 273 27.44 59.80 15.89
C GLN A 273 28.73 60.60 16.08
N ASN A 274 29.64 60.17 16.95
CA ASN A 274 30.93 60.84 17.13
C ASN A 274 31.85 60.73 15.90
N HIS A 275 31.88 59.58 15.21
CA HIS A 275 32.64 59.44 13.96
C HIS A 275 32.10 60.32 12.83
N SER A 276 30.78 60.47 12.72
CA SER A 276 30.16 61.33 11.70
C SER A 276 30.31 62.83 12.01
N GLN A 277 30.34 63.24 13.29
CA GLN A 277 30.71 64.61 13.69
C GLN A 277 32.19 64.95 13.44
N GLN A 278 33.11 64.00 13.65
CA GLN A 278 34.53 64.23 13.34
C GLN A 278 34.79 64.33 11.83
N GLN A 279 34.08 63.55 11.02
CA GLN A 279 34.23 63.57 9.55
C GLN A 279 33.62 64.84 8.91
N SER A 280 32.57 65.40 9.51
CA SER A 280 31.99 66.69 9.07
C SER A 280 32.82 67.90 9.51
N GLN A 281 33.52 67.83 10.64
CA GLN A 281 34.48 68.88 11.04
C GLN A 281 35.77 68.87 10.20
N SER A 282 36.22 67.71 9.70
CA SER A 282 37.38 67.64 8.79
C SER A 282 37.08 68.20 7.40
N LEU A 283 35.89 67.96 6.85
CA LEU A 283 35.48 68.48 5.55
C LEU A 283 35.28 70.01 5.54
N SER A 284 34.95 70.60 6.69
CA SER A 284 34.77 72.06 6.81
C SER A 284 36.11 72.83 6.90
N ARG A 285 37.24 72.15 7.17
CA ARG A 285 38.58 72.77 7.19
C ARG A 285 39.26 72.86 5.82
N ASP A 286 38.83 72.08 4.83
CA ASP A 286 39.43 72.05 3.48
C ASP A 286 38.78 73.03 2.47
N SER A 287 37.84 73.87 2.92
CA SER A 287 37.14 74.86 2.05
C SER A 287 37.48 76.32 2.38
N ARG A 288 38.72 76.62 2.81
CA ARG A 288 39.22 77.99 2.97
C ARG A 288 40.59 78.17 2.35
#